data_AF-A0A6B3EGD7-F1
#
_entry.id   AF-A0A6B3EGD7-F1
#
_cell.length_a   1.000
_cell.length_b   1.000
_cell.length_c   1.000
_cell.angle_alpha   90.00
_cell.angle_beta   90.00
_cell.angle_gamma   90.00
#
_symmetry.space_group_name_H-M   'P 1'
#
loop_
_entity.id
_entity.type
_entity.pdbx_description
1 polymer ?
#
loop_
_entity_poly.entity_id
_entity_poly.type
_entity_poly.pdbx_seq_one_letter_code
_entity_poly.pdbx_strand_id
1 'polypeptide(L)'
;RQLDYWARTGLVEPSVRAAQGSGTQRLYSFHDVVVLKIVRRFLDTGVALQNIRGTVQHLRHRDPKDLEGMTLMSDGATVYECTSSEEVVELLQGGQGIFGIAVGVVQRDVEAA
;
A
#
# COMPACT_ATOMS: atom_id res chain seq x y z
N ARG A 1 -0.99 -15.50 -9.50
CA ARG A 1 -0.56 -16.32 -8.33
C ARG A 1 -0.37 -15.49 -7.06
N GLN A 2 0.46 -14.44 -7.02
CA GLN A 2 0.61 -13.60 -5.80
C GLN A 2 -0.68 -12.89 -5.40
N LEU A 3 -1.39 -12.28 -6.37
CA LEU A 3 -2.68 -11.63 -6.12
C LEU A 3 -3.70 -12.57 -5.45
N ASP A 4 -3.81 -13.80 -5.93
CA ASP A 4 -4.71 -14.82 -5.34
C ASP A 4 -4.32 -15.16 -3.90
N TYR A 5 -3.03 -15.24 -3.62
CA TYR A 5 -2.52 -15.48 -2.28
C TYR A 5 -2.85 -14.32 -1.34
N TRP A 6 -2.68 -13.08 -1.77
CA TRP A 6 -3.01 -11.89 -0.96
C TRP A 6 -4.50 -11.76 -0.69
N ALA A 7 -5.35 -12.07 -1.67
CA ALA A 7 -6.79 -12.13 -1.47
C ALA A 7 -7.19 -13.25 -0.50
N ARG A 8 -6.59 -14.44 -0.62
CA ARG A 8 -6.90 -15.58 0.25
C ARG A 8 -6.41 -15.40 1.69
N THR A 9 -5.33 -14.64 1.89
CA THR A 9 -4.76 -14.37 3.23
C THR A 9 -5.27 -13.07 3.85
N GLY A 10 -6.26 -12.42 3.21
CA GLY A 10 -6.82 -11.16 3.67
C GLY A 10 -5.82 -10.01 3.71
N LEU A 11 -4.70 -10.09 2.97
CA LEU A 11 -3.76 -8.98 2.87
C LEU A 11 -4.37 -7.85 2.04
N VAL A 12 -4.86 -8.18 0.84
CA VAL A 12 -5.68 -7.28 0.02
C VAL A 12 -6.76 -8.09 -0.67
N GLU A 13 -8.00 -7.80 -0.31
CA GLU A 13 -9.22 -8.40 -0.84
C GLU A 13 -9.91 -7.45 -1.83
N PRO A 14 -10.61 -8.00 -2.85
CA PRO A 14 -11.41 -7.21 -3.77
C PRO A 14 -12.58 -6.52 -3.07
N SER A 15 -12.74 -5.21 -3.26
CA SER A 15 -13.86 -4.45 -2.68
C SER A 15 -15.13 -4.49 -3.55
N VAL A 16 -15.02 -4.70 -4.86
CA VAL A 16 -16.17 -4.73 -5.78
C VAL A 16 -16.83 -6.10 -5.82
N ARG A 17 -16.04 -7.16 -6.00
CA ARG A 17 -16.57 -8.53 -6.02
C ARG A 17 -15.54 -9.55 -5.54
N ALA A 18 -15.87 -10.22 -4.44
CA ALA A 18 -15.16 -11.41 -3.99
C ALA A 18 -15.40 -12.62 -4.91
N ALA A 19 -14.48 -13.59 -4.87
CA ALA A 19 -14.70 -14.88 -5.54
C ALA A 19 -15.75 -15.69 -4.79
N GLN A 20 -16.71 -16.26 -5.52
CA GLN A 20 -17.76 -17.14 -5.03
C GLN A 20 -17.68 -18.48 -5.77
N GLY A 21 -16.83 -19.39 -5.30
CA GLY A 21 -16.63 -20.70 -5.92
C GLY A 21 -15.76 -20.69 -7.18
N SER A 22 -15.66 -21.86 -7.83
CA SER A 22 -14.80 -22.08 -9.00
C SER A 22 -15.29 -21.28 -10.22
N GLY A 23 -14.37 -20.65 -10.94
CA GLY A 23 -14.66 -19.90 -12.18
C GLY A 23 -15.17 -18.47 -12.00
N THR A 24 -15.41 -18.01 -10.77
CA THR A 24 -15.80 -16.61 -10.53
C THR A 24 -14.60 -15.67 -10.50
N GLN A 25 -14.72 -14.54 -11.20
CA GLN A 25 -13.68 -13.52 -11.25
C GLN A 25 -13.80 -12.53 -10.10
N ARG A 26 -12.68 -12.29 -9.40
CA ARG A 26 -12.54 -11.18 -8.45
C ARG A 26 -12.54 -9.86 -9.21
N LEU A 27 -13.29 -8.88 -8.72
CA LEU A 27 -13.26 -7.51 -9.26
C LEU A 27 -12.70 -6.59 -8.21
N TYR A 28 -11.63 -5.89 -8.58
CA TYR A 28 -10.93 -4.93 -7.74
C TYR A 28 -11.35 -3.53 -8.17
N SER A 29 -11.62 -2.67 -7.19
CA SER A 29 -11.81 -1.24 -7.44
C SER A 29 -10.48 -0.60 -7.84
N PHE A 30 -10.54 0.62 -8.37
CA PHE A 30 -9.36 1.45 -8.60
C PHE A 30 -8.51 1.58 -7.31
N HIS A 31 -9.16 1.88 -6.18
CA HIS A 31 -8.50 1.99 -4.88
C HIS A 31 -7.78 0.68 -4.48
N ASP A 32 -8.39 -0.48 -4.71
CA ASP A 32 -7.73 -1.76 -4.42
C ASP A 32 -6.46 -1.94 -5.25
N VAL A 33 -6.48 -1.52 -6.52
CA VAL A 33 -5.30 -1.64 -7.41
C VAL A 33 -4.16 -0.73 -6.93
N VAL A 34 -4.47 0.49 -6.47
CA VAL A 34 -3.49 1.39 -5.84
C VAL A 34 -2.88 0.73 -4.61
N VAL A 35 -3.70 0.20 -3.70
CA VAL A 35 -3.23 -0.50 -2.50
C VAL A 35 -2.38 -1.73 -2.86
N LEU A 36 -2.80 -2.54 -3.83
CA LEU A 36 -2.02 -3.69 -4.32
C LEU A 36 -0.63 -3.29 -4.81
N LYS A 37 -0.53 -2.16 -5.53
CA LYS A 37 0.74 -1.66 -6.05
C LYS A 37 1.66 -1.16 -4.93
N ILE A 38 1.10 -0.54 -3.88
CA ILE A 38 1.83 -0.13 -2.68
C ILE A 38 2.32 -1.36 -1.89
N VAL A 39 1.45 -2.34 -1.65
CA VAL A 39 1.79 -3.61 -0.96
C VAL A 39 2.93 -4.32 -1.68
N ARG A 40 2.87 -4.38 -3.01
CA ARG A 40 3.96 -4.95 -3.81
C ARG A 40 5.27 -4.21 -3.58
N ARG A 41 5.28 -2.87 -3.64
CA ARG A 41 6.49 -2.07 -3.41
C ARG A 41 7.10 -2.34 -2.03
N PHE A 42 6.29 -2.43 -0.98
CA PHE A 42 6.80 -2.78 0.35
C PHE A 42 7.38 -4.20 0.46
N LEU A 43 6.73 -5.18 -0.18
CA LEU A 43 7.24 -6.55 -0.21
C LEU A 43 8.56 -6.64 -0.97
N ASP A 44 8.67 -5.92 -2.09
CA ASP A 44 9.87 -5.89 -2.92
C ASP A 44 11.07 -5.24 -2.19
N THR A 45 10.81 -4.37 -1.19
CA THR A 45 11.86 -3.78 -0.33
C THR A 45 12.10 -4.53 0.98
N GLY A 46 11.42 -5.66 1.21
CA GLY A 46 11.64 -6.50 2.38
C GLY A 46 10.95 -6.03 3.66
N VAL A 47 9.97 -5.13 3.58
CA VAL A 47 9.17 -4.73 4.76
C VAL A 47 8.39 -5.94 5.30
N ALA A 48 8.39 -6.11 6.62
CA ALA A 48 7.72 -7.25 7.24
C ALA A 48 6.20 -7.23 6.98
N LEU A 49 5.63 -8.41 6.67
CA LEU A 49 4.21 -8.55 6.32
C LEU A 49 3.25 -7.99 7.39
N GLN A 50 3.62 -8.09 8.68
CA GLN A 50 2.84 -7.55 9.79
C GLN A 50 2.67 -6.02 9.67
N ASN A 51 3.75 -5.30 9.32
CA ASN A 51 3.72 -3.85 9.14
C ASN A 51 2.88 -3.45 7.94
N ILE A 52 3.02 -4.21 6.83
CA ILE A 52 2.23 -4.00 5.63
C ILE A 52 0.73 -4.13 5.93
N ARG A 53 0.31 -5.08 6.78
CA ARG A 53 -1.11 -5.24 7.14
C ARG A 53 -1.66 -4.01 7.84
N GLY A 54 -0.91 -3.41 8.76
CA GLY A 54 -1.31 -2.16 9.43
C GLY A 54 -1.48 -1.02 8.42
N THR A 55 -0.52 -0.85 7.52
CA THR A 55 -0.60 0.17 6.47
C THR A 55 -1.77 -0.06 5.50
N VAL A 56 -2.05 -1.30 5.10
CA VAL A 56 -3.20 -1.60 4.22
C VAL A 56 -4.51 -1.25 4.89
N GLN A 57 -4.68 -1.59 6.17
CA GLN A 57 -5.87 -1.21 6.93
C GLN A 57 -6.02 0.30 6.98
N HIS A 58 -4.92 1.03 7.18
CA HIS A 58 -4.93 2.49 7.19
C HIS A 58 -5.36 3.09 5.85
N LEU A 59 -4.80 2.60 4.73
CA LEU A 59 -5.13 3.08 3.40
C LEU A 59 -6.57 2.77 2.99
N ARG A 60 -7.10 1.61 3.38
CA ARG A 60 -8.47 1.16 3.02
C ARG A 60 -9.59 2.07 3.48
N HIS A 61 -9.38 2.84 4.55
CA HIS A 61 -10.41 3.70 5.12
C HIS A 61 -10.30 5.17 4.68
N ARG A 62 -9.35 5.50 3.81
CA ARG A 62 -9.14 6.87 3.33
C ARG A 62 -9.86 7.16 2.02
N ASP A 63 -10.24 8.42 1.84
CA ASP A 63 -10.72 8.91 0.55
C ASP A 63 -9.53 8.96 -0.43
N PRO A 64 -9.71 8.57 -1.71
CA PRO A 64 -8.68 8.73 -2.73
C PRO A 64 -8.05 10.12 -2.79
N LYS A 65 -8.80 11.19 -2.48
CA LYS A 65 -8.27 12.56 -2.45
C LYS A 65 -7.23 12.78 -1.35
N ASP A 66 -7.37 12.10 -0.22
CA ASP A 66 -6.44 12.23 0.91
C ASP A 66 -5.09 11.56 0.63
N LEU A 67 -4.99 10.77 -0.45
CA LEU A 67 -3.80 10.05 -0.84
C LEU A 67 -2.84 10.88 -1.70
N GLU A 68 -3.30 11.98 -2.31
CA GLU A 68 -2.52 12.75 -3.30
C GLU A 68 -1.22 13.35 -2.73
N GLY A 69 -1.27 13.82 -1.48
CA GLY A 69 -0.12 14.40 -0.77
C GLY A 69 0.62 13.43 0.17
N MET A 70 0.15 12.18 0.27
CA MET A 70 0.70 11.22 1.22
C MET A 70 2.01 10.60 0.71
N THR A 71 3.02 10.55 1.58
CA THR A 71 4.21 9.70 1.38
C THR A 71 4.30 8.68 2.51
N LEU A 72 4.37 7.39 2.16
CA LEU A 72 4.62 6.34 3.15
C LEU A 72 6.13 6.06 3.22
N MET A 73 6.69 6.08 4.42
CA MET A 73 8.11 5.86 4.67
C MET A 73 8.29 4.60 5.51
N SER A 74 9.32 3.79 5.23
CA SER A 74 9.60 2.59 6.03
C SER A 74 11.09 2.38 6.23
N ASP A 75 11.47 2.00 7.44
CA ASP A 75 12.81 1.51 7.82
C ASP A 75 12.89 -0.04 7.80
N GLY A 76 11.85 -0.70 7.29
CA GLY A 76 11.69 -2.16 7.29
C GLY A 76 10.99 -2.73 8.53
N ALA A 77 11.10 -2.05 9.67
CA ALA A 77 10.52 -2.44 10.95
C ALA A 77 9.21 -1.72 11.27
N THR A 78 9.01 -0.53 10.73
CA THR A 78 7.83 0.32 10.90
C THR A 78 7.49 1.00 9.57
N VAL A 79 6.22 1.37 9.39
CA VAL A 79 5.78 2.23 8.29
C VAL A 79 5.19 3.50 8.88
N TYR A 80 5.68 4.63 8.42
CA TYR A 80 5.28 5.97 8.81
C TYR A 80 4.51 6.61 7.66
N GLU A 81 3.52 7.41 8.01
CA GLU A 81 2.92 8.34 7.07
C GLU A 81 3.58 9.68 7.27
N CYS A 82 4.12 10.24 6.19
CA CYS A 82 4.66 11.58 6.17
C CYS A 82 3.80 12.47 5.29
N THR A 83 3.47 13.63 5.82
CA THR A 83 2.72 14.69 5.12
C THR A 83 3.55 15.96 4.93
N SER A 84 4.73 16.03 5.55
CA SER A 84 5.68 17.15 5.44
C SER A 84 7.11 16.69 5.16
N SER A 85 7.95 17.62 4.72
CA SER A 85 9.37 17.33 4.44
C SER A 85 10.17 17.21 5.73
N GLU A 86 9.75 17.92 6.78
CA GLU A 86 10.34 17.93 8.11
C GLU A 86 10.23 16.53 8.76
N GLU A 87 9.05 15.90 8.70
CA GLU A 87 8.84 14.53 9.19
C GLU A 87 9.78 13.52 8.51
N VAL A 88 10.04 13.70 7.21
CA VAL A 88 10.99 12.85 6.47
C VAL A 88 12.43 13.05 6.99
N VAL A 89 12.82 14.29 7.25
CA VAL A 89 14.14 14.61 7.80
C VAL A 89 14.32 14.02 9.20
N GLU A 90 13.31 14.11 10.06
CA GLU A 90 13.34 13.52 11.40
C GLU A 90 13.57 12.01 11.36
N LEU A 91 12.91 11.29 10.45
CA LEU A 91 13.13 9.85 10.27
C LEU A 91 14.55 9.52 9.82
N LEU A 92 15.17 10.36 8.98
CA LEU A 92 16.55 10.16 8.51
C LEU A 92 17.61 10.40 9.61
N GLN A 93 17.32 11.26 10.58
CA GLN A 93 18.28 11.60 11.64
C GLN A 93 18.65 10.42 12.54
N GLY A 94 17.85 9.34 12.53
CA GLY A 94 18.15 8.09 13.23
C GLY A 94 19.31 7.28 12.64
N GLY A 95 19.87 7.67 11.49
CA GLY A 95 20.98 6.97 10.82
C GLY A 95 20.59 5.64 10.16
N GLN A 96 19.30 5.34 10.10
CA GLN A 96 18.73 4.15 9.47
C GLN A 96 18.40 4.44 8.00
N GLY A 97 18.54 3.43 7.14
CA GLY A 97 18.11 3.54 5.75
C GLY A 97 16.59 3.51 5.67
N ILE A 98 15.98 4.48 4.99
CA ILE A 98 14.53 4.55 4.81
C ILE A 98 14.15 4.45 3.32
N PHE A 99 13.00 3.83 3.08
CA PHE A 99 12.39 3.70 1.77
C PHE A 99 11.06 4.45 1.75
N GLY A 100 10.85 5.28 0.73
CA GLY A 100 9.65 6.11 0.57
C GLY A 100 8.80 5.70 -0.63
N ILE A 101 7.48 5.71 -0.45
CA ILE A 101 6.47 5.56 -1.51
C ILE A 101 5.58 6.80 -1.51
N ALA A 102 5.72 7.64 -2.53
CA ALA A 102 4.76 8.72 -2.79
C ALA A 102 3.44 8.11 -3.30
N VAL A 103 2.41 8.11 -2.46
CA VAL A 103 1.13 7.43 -2.73
C VAL A 103 0.41 8.08 -3.90
N GLY A 104 0.36 9.41 -3.95
CA GLY A 104 -0.24 10.15 -5.06
C GLY A 104 0.42 9.87 -6.41
N VAL A 105 1.72 9.55 -6.44
CA VAL A 105 2.40 9.10 -7.66
C VAL A 105 1.91 7.72 -8.06
N VAL A 106 1.81 6.78 -7.11
CA VAL A 106 1.27 5.43 -7.38
C VAL A 106 -0.15 5.50 -7.92
N GLN A 107 -0.99 6.39 -7.39
CA GLN A 107 -2.36 6.59 -7.84
C GLN A 107 -2.40 7.04 -9.30
N ARG A 108 -1.67 8.10 -9.65
CA ARG A 108 -1.56 8.57 -11.05
C ARG A 108 -0.99 7.50 -11.99
N ASP A 109 -0.01 6.72 -11.52
CA ASP A 109 0.53 5.60 -12.30
C ASP A 109 -0.51 4.49 -12.55
N VAL A 110 -1.57 4.37 -11.74
CA VAL A 110 -2.67 3.43 -11.97
C VAL A 110 -3.72 4.05 -12.89
N GLU A 111 -3.98 5.35 -12.80
CA GLU A 111 -4.90 6.07 -13.70
C GLU A 111 -4.40 6.07 -15.15
N ALA A 112 -3.09 6.08 -15.35
CA ALA A 112 -2.45 6.12 -16.67
C ALA A 112 -2.22 4.74 -17.33
N ALA A 113 -2.55 3.64 -16.64
CA ALA A 113 -2.28 2.26 -17.08
C ALA A 113 -3.47 1.62 -17.81
#